data_AF-A0A2E8B4G2-F1
#
_entry.id   AF-A0A2E8B4G2-F1
#
_cell.length_a   1.000
_cell.length_b   1.000
_cell.length_c   1.000
_cell.angle_alpha   90.00
_cell.angle_beta   90.00
_cell.angle_gamma   90.00
#
_symmetry.space_group_name_H-M   'P 1'
#
loop_
_entity.id
_entity.type
_entity.pdbx_description
1 polymer ?
#
loop_
_entity_poly.entity_id
_entity_poly.type
_entity_poly.pdbx_seq_one_letter_code
_entity_poly.pdbx_strand_id
1 'polypeptide(L)'
;MDGIGLLRELKHGINEDYQMHLPIVLPSGNMWASTYFLLTGFHALHVLVGLIVFAIGMGMYLDPEKAGFIENIGLYWHFVDLVWIFLFPLLYLF
;
A
#
# COMPACT_ATOMS: atom_id res chain seq x y z
N MET A 1 -26.08 -5.16 48.85
CA MET A 1 -25.81 -4.82 47.44
C MET A 1 -24.53 -4.02 47.47
N ASP A 2 -23.42 -4.72 47.26
CA ASP A 2 -22.15 -4.34 47.85
C ASP A 2 -21.37 -3.56 46.80
N GLY A 3 -20.80 -2.40 47.15
CA GLY A 3 -20.20 -1.46 46.19
C GLY A 3 -19.08 -2.03 45.32
N ILE A 4 -18.51 -3.18 45.71
CA ILE A 4 -17.51 -3.94 44.93
C ILE A 4 -18.13 -4.58 43.67
N GLY A 5 -19.41 -4.97 43.72
CA GLY A 5 -20.15 -5.49 42.57
C GLY A 5 -20.35 -4.42 41.49
N LEU A 6 -20.66 -3.19 41.90
CA LEU A 6 -20.84 -2.06 41.00
C LEU A 6 -19.54 -1.72 40.25
N LEU A 7 -18.40 -1.74 40.94
CA LEU A 7 -17.09 -1.50 40.33
C LEU A 7 -16.70 -2.59 39.31
N ARG A 8 -17.13 -3.83 39.52
CA ARG A 8 -16.88 -4.94 38.58
C ARG A 8 -17.75 -4.84 37.33
N GLU A 9 -18.99 -4.39 37.46
CA GLU A 9 -19.86 -4.10 36.30
C GLU A 9 -19.38 -2.88 35.51
N LEU A 10 -18.99 -1.80 36.18
CA LEU A 10 -18.45 -0.61 35.50
C LEU A 10 -17.15 -0.91 34.76
N LYS A 11 -16.25 -1.72 35.33
CA LYS A 11 -15.01 -2.16 34.65
C LYS A 11 -15.29 -3.03 33.43
N HIS A 12 -16.39 -3.79 33.44
CA HIS A 12 -16.80 -4.58 32.28
C HIS A 12 -17.42 -3.70 31.19
N GLY A 13 -18.27 -2.74 31.56
CA GLY A 13 -18.90 -1.80 30.61
C GLY A 13 -17.91 -0.89 29.89
N ILE A 14 -16.94 -0.30 30.61
CA ILE A 14 -15.93 0.59 29.99
C ILE A 14 -14.91 -0.12 29.10
N ASN A 15 -14.74 -1.45 29.24
CA ASN A 15 -13.78 -2.22 28.44
C ASN A 15 -14.35 -2.64 27.07
N GLU A 16 -15.68 -2.73 26.97
CA GLU A 16 -16.40 -3.03 25.73
C GLU A 16 -16.53 -1.77 24.86
N ASP A 17 -16.75 -0.61 25.48
CA ASP A 17 -16.95 0.68 24.79
C ASP A 17 -15.65 1.33 24.28
N TYR A 18 -14.48 0.96 24.82
CA TYR A 18 -13.17 1.46 24.38
C TYR A 18 -12.44 0.48 23.44
N GLN A 19 -13.17 -0.38 22.74
CA GLN A 19 -12.67 -0.98 21.50
C GLN A 19 -12.67 0.13 20.45
N MET A 20 -11.60 0.93 20.43
CA MET A 20 -11.39 2.03 19.49
C MET A 20 -11.67 1.53 18.06
N HIS A 21 -12.87 1.84 17.55
CA HIS A 21 -13.19 1.85 16.15
C HIS A 21 -12.31 2.93 15.50
N LEU A 22 -11.05 2.63 15.24
CA LEU A 22 -10.33 3.36 14.21
C LEU A 22 -11.09 3.08 12.91
N PRO A 23 -11.52 4.09 12.14
CA PRO A 23 -12.23 3.89 10.88
C PRO A 23 -11.35 3.24 9.79
N ILE A 24 -10.14 2.81 10.14
CA ILE A 24 -9.18 2.09 9.31
C ILE A 24 -8.60 0.86 10.05
N VAL A 25 -9.39 0.15 10.86
CA VAL A 25 -9.00 -1.23 11.20
C VAL A 25 -9.36 -2.14 10.03
N LEU A 26 -8.33 -2.68 9.35
CA LEU A 26 -8.48 -3.89 8.53
C LEU A 26 -9.24 -4.92 9.39
N PRO A 27 -10.38 -5.50 8.94
CA PRO A 27 -11.28 -6.31 9.79
C PRO A 27 -10.66 -7.55 10.46
N SER A 28 -9.39 -7.81 10.24
CA SER A 28 -8.52 -8.56 11.16
C SER A 28 -7.09 -8.03 10.93
N GLY A 29 -6.42 -7.57 11.98
CA GLY A 29 -5.02 -7.13 11.93
C GLY A 29 -4.07 -8.31 11.73
N ASN A 30 -4.20 -9.05 10.63
CA ASN A 30 -3.24 -10.06 10.24
C ASN A 30 -2.05 -9.35 9.59
N MET A 31 -0.84 -9.61 10.10
CA MET A 31 0.42 -9.08 9.56
C MET A 31 0.52 -9.33 8.05
N TRP A 32 -0.03 -10.46 7.57
CA TRP A 32 -0.09 -10.79 6.15
C TRP A 32 -0.90 -9.78 5.34
N ALA A 33 -2.12 -9.44 5.77
CA ALA A 33 -2.98 -8.50 5.04
C ALA A 33 -2.38 -7.08 5.02
N SER A 34 -1.79 -6.65 6.15
CA SER A 34 -1.13 -5.34 6.24
C SER A 34 0.08 -5.24 5.28
N THR A 35 0.90 -6.29 5.24
CA THR A 35 2.06 -6.37 4.34
C THR A 35 1.64 -6.45 2.88
N TYR A 36 0.59 -7.23 2.57
CA TYR A 36 0.04 -7.35 1.23
C TYR A 36 -0.41 -5.99 0.68
N PHE A 37 -1.26 -5.26 1.41
CA PHE A 37 -1.78 -3.96 0.96
C PHE A 37 -0.69 -2.89 0.92
N LEU A 38 0.29 -2.93 1.82
CA LEU A 38 1.43 -2.00 1.79
C LEU A 38 2.30 -2.21 0.54
N LEU A 39 2.71 -3.45 0.26
CA LEU A 39 3.59 -3.75 -0.87
C LEU A 39 2.89 -3.54 -2.21
N THR A 40 1.67 -4.08 -2.37
CA THR A 40 0.90 -3.92 -3.62
C THR A 40 0.44 -2.49 -3.82
N GLY A 41 0.01 -1.79 -2.78
CA GLY A 41 -0.41 -0.40 -2.84
C GLY A 41 0.74 0.54 -3.18
N PHE A 42 1.92 0.35 -2.55
CA PHE A 42 3.12 1.12 -2.88
C PHE A 42 3.57 0.88 -4.32
N HIS A 43 3.53 -0.37 -4.78
CA HIS A 43 3.85 -0.70 -6.17
C HIS A 43 2.86 -0.09 -7.16
N ALA A 44 1.56 -0.17 -6.89
CA ALA A 44 0.52 0.44 -7.73
C ALA A 44 0.71 1.97 -7.86
N LEU A 45 1.16 2.63 -6.79
CA LEU A 45 1.53 4.06 -6.84
C LEU A 45 2.70 4.30 -7.80
N HIS A 46 3.73 3.45 -7.80
CA HIS A 46 4.87 3.57 -8.73
C HIS A 46 4.45 3.34 -10.18
N VAL A 47 3.58 2.36 -10.42
CA VAL A 47 2.97 2.12 -11.73
C VAL A 47 2.22 3.38 -12.20
N LEU A 48 1.41 4.01 -11.34
CA LEU A 48 0.71 5.24 -11.71
C LEU A 48 1.67 6.38 -12.06
N VAL A 49 2.73 6.59 -11.26
CA VAL A 49 3.75 7.62 -11.52
C VAL A 49 4.46 7.36 -12.85
N GLY A 50 4.86 6.12 -13.11
CA GLY A 50 5.53 5.77 -14.36
C GLY A 50 4.63 5.86 -15.58
N LEU A 51 3.33 5.55 -15.46
CA LEU A 51 2.35 5.78 -16.52
C LEU A 51 2.26 7.26 -16.91
N ILE A 52 2.25 8.16 -15.92
CA ILE A 52 2.23 9.62 -16.15
C ILE A 52 3.50 10.05 -16.87
N VAL A 53 4.67 9.61 -16.37
CA VAL A 53 5.96 9.95 -16.96
C VAL A 53 6.10 9.39 -18.38
N PHE A 54 5.65 8.15 -18.61
CA PHE A 54 5.64 7.50 -19.91
C PHE A 54 4.70 8.21 -20.90
N ALA A 55 3.52 8.63 -20.45
CA ALA A 55 2.58 9.42 -21.25
C ALA A 55 3.18 10.77 -21.68
N ILE A 56 3.92 11.44 -20.78
CA ILE A 56 4.64 12.68 -21.11
C ILE A 56 5.75 12.39 -22.14
N GLY A 57 6.51 11.31 -21.96
CA GLY A 57 7.58 10.90 -22.88
C GLY A 57 7.09 10.59 -24.29
N MET A 58 5.92 9.96 -24.44
CA MET A 58 5.30 9.70 -25.76
C MET A 58 4.89 10.98 -26.50
N GLY A 59 4.58 12.06 -25.78
CA GLY A 59 4.23 13.36 -26.36
C GLY A 59 5.44 14.20 -26.80
N MET A 60 6.67 13.77 -26.47
CA MET A 60 7.89 14.49 -26.84
C MET A 60 8.36 14.09 -28.24
N TYR A 61 8.59 15.08 -29.10
CA TYR A 61 9.29 14.86 -30.38
C TYR A 61 10.70 14.33 -30.11
N LEU A 62 11.11 13.35 -30.92
CA LEU A 62 12.41 12.69 -30.88
C LEU A 62 13.53 13.64 -31.34
N ASP A 63 13.89 14.60 -30.49
CA ASP A 63 15.13 15.33 -30.60
C ASP A 63 16.28 14.49 -30.01
N PRO A 64 17.49 14.52 -30.60
CA PRO A 64 18.67 13.86 -30.05
C PRO A 64 18.99 14.29 -28.60
N GLU A 65 18.66 15.52 -28.23
CA GLU A 65 18.84 16.07 -26.88
C GLU A 65 17.86 15.47 -25.86
N LYS A 66 16.68 15.01 -26.31
CA LYS A 66 15.63 14.42 -25.46
C LYS A 66 15.67 12.88 -25.44
N ALA A 67 16.53 12.28 -26.26
CA ALA A 67 16.72 10.83 -26.31
C ALA A 67 17.12 10.25 -24.93
N GLY A 68 17.99 10.95 -24.19
CA GLY A 68 18.39 10.51 -22.84
C GLY A 68 17.25 10.56 -21.82
N PHE A 69 16.27 11.45 -21.99
CA PHE A 69 15.08 11.48 -21.15
C PHE A 69 14.20 10.25 -21.40
N ILE A 70 13.99 9.89 -22.67
CA ILE A 70 13.21 8.71 -23.06
C ILE A 70 13.88 7.41 -22.59
N GLU A 71 15.21 7.33 -22.67
CA GLU A 71 15.97 6.18 -22.15
C GLU A 71 15.77 6.03 -20.64
N ASN A 72 15.87 7.13 -19.87
CA ASN A 72 15.60 7.12 -18.44
C ASN A 72 14.16 6.72 -18.10
N ILE A 73 13.18 7.14 -18.91
CA ILE A 73 11.78 6.71 -18.74
C ILE A 73 11.65 5.21 -18.95
N GLY A 74 12.27 4.68 -20.00
CA GLY A 74 12.30 3.23 -20.27
C GLY A 74 12.94 2.46 -19.13
N LEU A 75 14.07 2.94 -18.60
CA LEU A 75 14.75 2.35 -17.45
C LEU A 75 13.89 2.36 -16.18
N TYR A 76 13.18 3.46 -15.90
CA TYR A 76 12.22 3.51 -14.79
C TYR A 76 11.11 2.47 -14.96
N TRP A 77 10.59 2.32 -16.18
CA TRP A 77 9.52 1.37 -16.47
C TRP A 77 9.95 -0.09 -16.32
N HIS A 78 11.16 -0.41 -16.77
CA HIS A 78 11.77 -1.71 -16.52
C HIS A 78 12.01 -1.97 -15.04
N PHE A 79 12.43 -0.96 -14.26
CA PHE A 79 12.58 -1.11 -12.82
C PHE A 79 11.26 -1.47 -12.13
N VAL A 80 10.16 -0.80 -12.49
CA VAL A 80 8.82 -1.13 -11.97
C VAL A 80 8.44 -2.56 -12.33
N ASP A 81 8.61 -2.98 -13.59
CA ASP A 81 8.31 -4.35 -14.04
C ASP A 81 9.12 -5.41 -13.26
N LEU A 82 10.42 -5.19 -13.03
CA LEU A 82 11.25 -6.09 -12.23
C LEU A 82 10.73 -6.26 -10.80
N VAL A 83 10.33 -5.18 -10.14
CA VAL A 83 9.74 -5.25 -8.79
C VAL A 83 8.44 -6.07 -8.80
N TRP A 84 7.63 -5.95 -9.85
CA TRP A 84 6.40 -6.73 -9.98
C TRP A 84 6.66 -8.22 -10.15
N ILE A 85 7.66 -8.58 -10.97
CA ILE A 85 8.08 -9.97 -11.18
C ILE A 85 8.52 -10.64 -9.87
N PHE A 86 9.08 -9.90 -8.91
CA PHE A 86 9.41 -10.45 -7.59
C PHE A 86 8.23 -10.44 -6.61
N LEU A 87 7.39 -9.41 -6.63
CA LEU A 87 6.21 -9.33 -5.76
C LEU A 87 5.15 -10.36 -6.09
N PHE A 88 4.93 -10.65 -7.38
CA PHE A 88 3.91 -11.59 -7.82
C PHE A 88 4.10 -13.00 -7.23
N PRO A 89 5.24 -13.70 -7.37
CA PRO A 89 5.44 -14.99 -6.74
C PRO A 89 5.41 -14.88 -5.20
N LEU A 90 6.00 -13.83 -4.61
CA LEU A 90 6.07 -13.66 -3.16
C LEU A 90 4.70 -13.55 -2.48
N LEU A 91 3.72 -12.91 -3.14
CA LEU A 91 2.40 -12.67 -2.57
C LEU A 91 1.32 -13.66 -3.06
N TYR A 92 1.50 -14.27 -4.24
CA TYR A 92 0.49 -15.14 -4.85
C TYR A 92 0.88 -16.62 -4.95
N LEU A 93 2.18 -16.97 -4.94
CA LEU A 93 2.64 -18.36 -5.11
C LEU A 93 3.22 -19.00 -3.83
N PHE A 94 3.57 -18.20 -2.82
CA PHE A 94 4.05 -18.65 -1.50
C PHE A 94 2.99 -18.39 -0.42
#